data_AF-A0A2A2SB54-F1
#
_entry.id   AF-A0A2A2SB54-F1
#
_cell.length_a   1.000
_cell.length_b   1.000
_cell.length_c   1.000
_cell.angle_alpha   90.00
_cell.angle_beta   90.00
_cell.angle_gamma   90.00
#
_symmetry.space_group_name_H-M   'P 1'
#
loop_
_entity.id
_entity.type
_entity.pdbx_description
1 polymer ?
#
loop_
_entity_poly.entity_id
_entity_poly.type
_entity_poly.pdbx_seq_one_letter_code
_entity_poly.pdbx_strand_id
1 'polypeptide(L)'
;MRPRSLLSRLDALQHEALAIIDRATACLEQSPEIARAELAHLRWKLARALREYQVFKHSHIFDPAIASGSPSLAEAGRRLKIDCIAGGETFFRYVRFWSSKDVVANWGEFRAATRDLGRNLRDHVSSEGTQIRLLLAEATKRGLVSAREDRLQA
;
A
#
# COMPACT_ATOMS: atom_id res chain seq x y z
N MET A 1 9.48 18.58 0.91
CA MET A 1 10.09 17.26 1.24
C MET A 1 10.93 16.77 0.06
N ARG A 2 12.17 16.31 0.29
CA ARG A 2 13.11 15.95 -0.79
C ARG A 2 12.79 14.55 -1.39
N PRO A 3 13.19 14.26 -2.66
CA PRO A 3 12.99 12.94 -3.26
C PRO A 3 13.53 11.77 -2.44
N ARG A 4 14.71 11.94 -1.81
CA ARG A 4 15.35 10.91 -0.97
C ARG A 4 14.53 10.60 0.30
N SER A 5 13.88 11.59 0.89
CA SER A 5 13.00 11.38 2.05
C SER A 5 11.66 10.75 1.66
N LEU A 6 11.14 11.04 0.46
CA LEU A 6 9.95 10.37 -0.08
C LEU A 6 10.19 8.88 -0.29
N LEU A 7 11.32 8.50 -0.90
CA LEU A 7 11.67 7.10 -1.14
C LEU A 7 11.92 6.34 0.16
N SER A 8 12.66 6.91 1.11
CA SER A 8 12.87 6.27 2.42
C SER A 8 11.54 6.03 3.15
N ARG A 9 10.62 7.00 3.12
CA ARG A 9 9.30 6.84 3.74
C ARG A 9 8.44 5.82 3.01
N LEU A 10 8.48 5.79 1.68
CA LEU A 10 7.84 4.75 0.87
C LEU A 10 8.32 3.37 1.30
N ASP A 11 9.64 3.18 1.35
CA ASP A 11 10.29 1.90 1.65
C ASP A 11 9.91 1.40 3.04
N ALA A 12 9.89 2.29 4.03
CA ALA A 12 9.46 1.96 5.40
C ALA A 12 8.01 1.47 5.45
N LEU A 13 7.09 2.16 4.76
CA LEU A 13 5.67 1.79 4.74
C LEU A 13 5.43 0.46 4.00
N GLN A 14 6.15 0.24 2.89
CA GLN A 14 6.09 -1.03 2.17
C GLN A 14 6.63 -2.18 3.01
N HIS A 15 7.78 -1.98 3.66
CA HIS A 15 8.38 -2.98 4.52
C HIS A 15 7.45 -3.36 5.68
N GLU A 16 6.82 -2.38 6.33
CA GLU A 16 5.87 -2.65 7.41
C GLU A 16 4.67 -3.49 6.92
N ALA A 17 4.05 -3.11 5.80
CA ALA A 17 2.92 -3.84 5.24
C ALA A 17 3.28 -5.29 4.88
N LEU A 18 4.44 -5.49 4.24
CA LEU A 18 4.94 -6.82 3.86
C LEU A 18 5.25 -7.69 5.09
N ALA A 19 5.89 -7.11 6.12
CA ALA A 19 6.18 -7.82 7.36
C ALA A 19 4.91 -8.32 8.07
N ILE A 20 3.82 -7.54 8.03
CA ILE A 20 2.52 -7.96 8.58
C ILE A 20 1.93 -9.13 7.78
N ILE A 21 2.03 -9.07 6.44
CA ILE A 21 1.54 -10.15 5.55
C ILE A 21 2.33 -11.45 5.80
N ASP A 22 3.65 -11.36 5.97
CA ASP A 22 4.49 -12.52 6.23
C ASP A 22 4.18 -13.15 7.60
N ARG A 23 4.01 -12.32 8.64
CA ARG A 23 3.57 -12.79 9.95
C ARG A 23 2.18 -13.44 9.89
N ALA A 24 1.24 -12.85 9.17
CA ALA A 24 -0.10 -13.44 8.98
C ALA A 24 -0.01 -14.78 8.25
N THR A 25 0.84 -14.89 7.23
CA THR A 25 1.07 -16.14 6.49
C THR A 25 1.62 -17.23 7.42
N ALA A 26 2.58 -16.90 8.28
CA ALA A 26 3.13 -17.85 9.26
C ALA A 26 2.08 -18.32 10.28
N CYS A 27 1.19 -17.45 10.72
CA CYS A 27 0.08 -17.83 11.62
C CYS A 27 -0.89 -18.85 11.00
N LEU A 28 -1.03 -18.87 9.67
CA LEU A 28 -1.91 -19.81 8.97
C LEU A 28 -1.42 -21.27 9.00
N GLU A 29 -0.18 -21.53 9.43
CA GLU A 29 0.35 -22.88 9.61
C GLU A 29 0.03 -23.47 11.00
N GLN A 30 -0.55 -22.68 11.90
CA GLN A 30 -0.97 -23.10 13.23
C GLN A 30 -2.42 -23.60 13.22
N SER A 31 -2.87 -24.19 14.33
CA SER A 31 -4.28 -24.55 14.50
C SER A 31 -5.17 -23.30 14.56
N PRO A 32 -6.43 -23.35 14.08
CA PRO A 32 -7.32 -22.20 14.05
C PRO A 32 -7.55 -21.57 15.43
N GLU A 33 -7.59 -22.38 16.49
CA GLU A 33 -7.82 -21.96 17.86
C GLU A 33 -6.69 -21.06 18.37
N ILE A 34 -5.45 -21.42 18.05
CA ILE A 34 -4.26 -20.66 18.41
C ILE A 34 -4.14 -19.41 17.53
N ALA A 35 -4.36 -19.55 16.23
CA ALA A 35 -4.09 -18.51 15.25
C ALA A 35 -5.15 -17.38 15.25
N ARG A 36 -6.40 -17.67 15.65
CA ARG A 36 -7.55 -16.77 15.51
C ARG A 36 -7.31 -15.36 16.06
N ALA A 37 -6.84 -15.26 17.30
CA ALA A 37 -6.69 -13.96 17.97
C ALA A 37 -5.61 -13.10 17.30
N GLU A 38 -4.48 -13.72 16.99
CA GLU A 38 -3.36 -13.06 16.32
C GLU A 38 -3.73 -12.64 14.90
N LEU A 39 -4.40 -13.50 14.12
CA LEU A 39 -4.86 -13.15 12.78
C LEU A 39 -5.89 -12.02 12.78
N ALA A 40 -6.78 -11.98 13.77
CA ALA A 40 -7.69 -10.84 13.93
C ALA A 40 -6.92 -9.54 14.20
N HIS A 41 -5.91 -9.58 15.06
CA HIS A 41 -5.03 -8.44 15.33
C HIS A 41 -4.26 -7.99 14.08
N LEU A 42 -3.65 -8.93 13.36
CA LEU A 42 -2.85 -8.67 12.16
C LEU A 42 -3.69 -8.09 11.03
N ARG A 43 -4.96 -8.52 10.85
CA ARG A 43 -5.87 -7.91 9.86
C ARG A 43 -6.07 -6.41 10.11
N TRP A 44 -6.31 -6.01 11.37
CA TRP A 44 -6.47 -4.59 11.72
C TRP A 44 -5.17 -3.81 11.67
N LYS A 45 -4.04 -4.45 12.00
CA LYS A 45 -2.72 -3.84 11.83
C LYS A 45 -2.43 -3.58 10.35
N LEU A 46 -2.68 -4.55 9.49
CA LEU A 46 -2.52 -4.43 8.04
C LEU A 46 -3.44 -3.35 7.46
N ALA A 47 -4.69 -3.29 7.89
CA ALA A 47 -5.63 -2.26 7.45
C ALA A 47 -5.13 -0.84 7.73
N ARG A 48 -4.56 -0.62 8.92
CA ARG A 48 -3.96 0.66 9.30
C ARG A 48 -2.71 0.98 8.48
N ALA A 49 -1.79 0.02 8.35
CA ALA A 49 -0.57 0.18 7.56
C ALA A 49 -0.88 0.50 6.09
N LEU A 50 -1.82 -0.22 5.47
CA LEU A 50 -2.25 0.05 4.09
C LEU A 50 -2.93 1.42 3.95
N ARG A 51 -3.74 1.83 4.93
CA ARG A 51 -4.36 3.16 4.90
C ARG A 51 -3.31 4.27 5.00
N GLU A 52 -2.34 4.14 5.88
CA GLU A 52 -1.24 5.09 6.02
C GLU A 52 -0.40 5.16 4.74
N TYR A 53 -0.09 3.99 4.16
CA TYR A 53 0.58 3.89 2.87
C TYR A 53 -0.18 4.60 1.75
N GLN A 54 -1.49 4.39 1.65
CA GLN A 54 -2.37 5.06 0.69
C GLN A 54 -2.39 6.58 0.84
N VAL A 55 -2.61 7.06 2.07
CA VAL A 55 -2.65 8.50 2.34
C VAL A 55 -1.33 9.15 1.96
N PHE A 56 -0.21 8.53 2.32
CA PHE A 56 1.12 9.02 1.98
C PHE A 56 1.31 9.13 0.46
N LYS A 57 1.17 8.03 -0.30
CA LYS A 57 1.43 8.05 -1.74
C LYS A 57 0.45 8.95 -2.51
N HIS A 58 -0.82 9.01 -2.12
CA HIS A 58 -1.78 9.92 -2.75
C HIS A 58 -1.37 11.37 -2.57
N SER A 59 -1.21 11.81 -1.32
CA SER A 59 -1.03 13.23 -1.02
C SER A 59 0.38 13.74 -1.34
N HIS A 60 1.41 12.88 -1.28
CA HIS A 60 2.80 13.32 -1.39
C HIS A 60 3.46 12.93 -2.73
N ILE A 61 2.82 12.07 -3.53
CA ILE A 61 3.41 11.58 -4.78
C ILE A 61 2.42 11.75 -5.94
N PHE A 62 1.24 11.13 -5.86
CA PHE A 62 0.30 11.10 -6.99
C PHE A 62 -0.32 12.47 -7.24
N ASP A 63 -0.89 13.10 -6.22
CA ASP A 63 -1.55 14.41 -6.36
C ASP A 63 -0.56 15.50 -6.82
N PRO A 64 0.68 15.57 -6.29
CA PRO A 64 1.70 16.45 -6.83
C PRO A 64 2.08 16.15 -8.29
N ALA A 65 2.19 14.88 -8.69
CA ALA A 65 2.48 14.51 -10.08
C ALA A 65 1.34 14.93 -11.02
N ILE A 66 0.09 14.76 -10.58
CA ILE A 66 -1.13 15.21 -11.29
C ILE A 66 -1.14 16.72 -11.45
N ALA A 67 -0.76 17.46 -10.41
CA ALA A 67 -0.73 18.92 -10.42
C ALA A 67 0.54 19.53 -11.05
N SER A 68 1.47 18.72 -11.57
CA SER A 68 2.80 19.15 -11.99
C SER A 68 2.85 20.01 -13.26
N GLY A 69 1.74 20.12 -14.00
CA GLY A 69 1.67 20.78 -15.31
C GLY A 69 2.27 19.96 -16.45
N SER A 70 2.91 18.82 -16.18
CA SER A 70 3.41 17.88 -17.19
C SER A 70 2.33 16.86 -17.55
N PRO A 71 1.85 16.79 -18.82
CA PRO A 71 0.80 15.86 -19.21
C PRO A 71 1.18 14.39 -18.96
N SER A 72 2.43 14.01 -19.19
CA SER A 72 2.90 12.64 -18.99
C SER A 72 2.96 12.23 -17.52
N LEU A 73 3.43 13.13 -16.64
CA LEU A 73 3.44 12.87 -15.19
C LEU A 73 2.02 12.85 -14.63
N ALA A 74 1.16 13.74 -15.13
CA ALA A 74 -0.21 13.79 -14.67
C ALA A 74 -0.98 12.52 -15.04
N GLU A 75 -0.73 11.99 -16.24
CA GLU A 75 -1.33 10.74 -16.67
C GLU A 75 -0.81 9.54 -15.86
N ALA A 76 0.50 9.44 -15.66
CA ALA A 76 1.09 8.40 -14.82
C ALA A 76 0.57 8.46 -13.37
N GLY A 77 0.46 9.66 -12.79
CA GLY A 77 -0.07 9.86 -11.45
C GLY A 77 -1.55 9.46 -11.33
N ARG A 78 -2.39 9.79 -12.31
CA ARG A 78 -3.80 9.37 -12.34
C ARG A 78 -3.95 7.86 -12.42
N ARG A 79 -3.21 7.20 -13.32
CA ARG A 79 -3.24 5.74 -13.46
C ARG A 79 -2.89 5.05 -12.15
N LEU A 80 -1.77 5.45 -11.52
CA LEU A 80 -1.36 4.89 -10.23
C LEU A 80 -2.39 5.09 -9.12
N LYS A 81 -3.03 6.26 -9.08
CA LYS A 81 -4.07 6.55 -8.09
C LYS A 81 -5.30 5.66 -8.29
N ILE A 82 -5.72 5.44 -9.53
CA ILE A 82 -6.83 4.54 -9.88
C ILE A 82 -6.51 3.10 -9.45
N ASP A 83 -5.34 2.59 -9.83
CA ASP A 83 -4.90 1.23 -9.51
C ASP A 83 -4.81 1.00 -7.99
N CYS A 84 -4.31 1.99 -7.25
CA CYS A 84 -4.27 1.97 -5.79
C CYS A 84 -5.66 1.89 -5.15
N ILE A 85 -6.63 2.66 -5.64
CA ILE A 85 -8.00 2.66 -5.12
C ILE A 85 -8.65 1.29 -5.36
N ALA A 86 -8.49 0.73 -6.56
CA ALA A 86 -8.99 -0.61 -6.89
C ALA A 86 -8.37 -1.71 -6.01
N GLY A 87 -7.06 -1.64 -5.75
CA GLY A 87 -6.38 -2.55 -4.84
C GLY A 87 -6.89 -2.43 -3.39
N GLY A 88 -7.12 -1.21 -2.92
CA GLY A 88 -7.67 -0.95 -1.58
C GLY A 88 -9.06 -1.55 -1.37
N GLU A 89 -9.94 -1.42 -2.36
CA GLU A 89 -11.31 -1.95 -2.31
C GLU A 89 -11.32 -3.49 -2.14
N THR A 90 -10.39 -4.18 -2.80
CA THR A 90 -10.23 -5.65 -2.67
C THR A 90 -9.92 -6.04 -1.22
N PHE A 91 -9.01 -5.33 -0.57
CA PHE A 91 -8.67 -5.57 0.83
C PHE A 91 -9.82 -5.25 1.79
N PHE A 92 -10.50 -4.11 1.61
CA PHE A 92 -11.63 -3.74 2.48
C PHE A 92 -12.79 -4.73 2.37
N ARG A 93 -13.07 -5.23 1.17
CA ARG A 93 -14.07 -6.28 0.95
C ARG A 93 -13.70 -7.56 1.70
N TYR A 94 -12.44 -7.98 1.64
CA TYR A 94 -11.94 -9.12 2.40
C TYR A 94 -12.12 -8.93 3.91
N VAL A 95 -11.70 -7.78 4.45
CA VAL A 95 -11.83 -7.49 5.89
C VAL A 95 -13.29 -7.51 6.32
N ARG A 96 -14.18 -6.86 5.56
CA ARG A 96 -15.62 -6.83 5.85
C ARG A 96 -16.22 -8.23 5.87
N PHE A 97 -15.92 -9.05 4.87
CA PHE A 97 -16.43 -10.40 4.77
C PHE A 97 -16.01 -11.24 5.98
N TRP A 98 -14.70 -11.32 6.27
CA TRP A 98 -14.17 -12.18 7.34
C TRP A 98 -14.31 -11.62 8.75
N SER A 99 -14.72 -10.36 8.91
CA SER A 99 -15.10 -9.80 10.21
C SER A 99 -16.49 -10.27 10.66
N SER A 100 -17.34 -10.71 9.71
CA SER A 100 -18.71 -11.17 9.97
C SER A 100 -18.85 -12.69 10.10
N LYS A 101 -17.75 -13.44 9.92
CA LYS A 101 -17.74 -14.90 9.84
C LYS A 101 -17.00 -15.52 11.02
N ASP A 102 -17.44 -16.71 11.43
CA ASP A 102 -16.64 -17.54 12.33
C ASP A 102 -15.46 -18.15 11.56
N VAL A 103 -14.28 -17.59 11.79
CA VAL A 103 -13.02 -18.02 11.16
C VAL A 103 -12.65 -19.46 11.51
N VAL A 104 -12.99 -19.94 12.72
CA VAL A 104 -12.63 -21.30 13.14
C VAL A 104 -13.50 -22.31 12.41
N ALA A 105 -14.81 -22.07 12.35
CA ALA A 105 -15.75 -22.92 11.62
C ALA A 105 -15.48 -22.94 10.10
N ASN A 106 -14.90 -21.87 9.55
CA ASN A 106 -14.63 -21.70 8.12
C ASN A 106 -13.12 -21.69 7.80
N TRP A 107 -12.32 -22.38 8.62
CA TRP A 107 -10.85 -22.24 8.60
C TRP A 107 -10.21 -22.52 7.25
N GLY A 108 -10.66 -23.56 6.54
CA GLY A 108 -10.12 -23.92 5.23
C GLY A 108 -10.28 -22.81 4.19
N GLU A 109 -11.48 -22.24 4.09
CA GLU A 109 -11.80 -21.13 3.19
C GLU A 109 -11.08 -19.85 3.63
N PHE A 110 -11.08 -19.56 4.93
CA PHE A 110 -10.37 -18.41 5.49
C PHE A 110 -8.87 -18.47 5.17
N ARG A 111 -8.23 -19.63 5.36
CA ARG A 111 -6.80 -19.83 5.11
C ARG A 111 -6.47 -19.65 3.63
N ALA A 112 -7.28 -20.22 2.73
CA ALA A 112 -7.10 -20.03 1.29
C ALA A 112 -7.25 -18.54 0.90
N ALA A 113 -8.34 -17.89 1.32
CA ALA A 113 -8.59 -16.48 1.03
C ALA A 113 -7.50 -15.55 1.59
N THR A 114 -7.01 -15.82 2.81
CA THR A 114 -5.93 -15.03 3.43
C THR A 114 -4.64 -15.15 2.64
N ARG A 115 -4.28 -16.37 2.17
CA ARG A 115 -3.08 -16.59 1.36
C ARG A 115 -3.18 -15.88 0.02
N ASP A 116 -4.33 -15.96 -0.64
CA ASP A 116 -4.56 -15.34 -1.94
C ASP A 116 -4.49 -13.82 -1.83
N LEU A 117 -5.14 -13.24 -0.81
CA LEU A 117 -5.01 -11.83 -0.50
C LEU A 117 -3.55 -11.44 -0.22
N GLY A 118 -2.85 -12.24 0.58
CA GLY A 118 -1.44 -11.99 0.91
C GLY A 118 -0.56 -11.94 -0.34
N ARG A 119 -0.71 -12.89 -1.28
CA ARG A 119 0.01 -12.86 -2.57
C ARG A 119 -0.35 -11.61 -3.38
N ASN A 120 -1.64 -11.35 -3.58
CA ASN A 120 -2.11 -10.21 -4.37
C ASN A 120 -1.62 -8.87 -3.80
N LEU A 121 -1.60 -8.72 -2.47
CA LEU A 121 -1.08 -7.51 -1.82
C LEU A 121 0.44 -7.37 -1.98
N ARG A 122 1.21 -8.46 -1.85
CA ARG A 122 2.67 -8.40 -2.09
C ARG A 122 2.98 -7.98 -3.52
N ASP A 123 2.27 -8.56 -4.49
CA ASP A 123 2.46 -8.25 -5.90
C ASP A 123 2.09 -6.80 -6.20
N HIS A 124 0.95 -6.34 -5.66
CA HIS A 124 0.51 -4.95 -5.79
C HIS A 124 1.52 -3.97 -5.18
N VAL A 125 1.92 -4.16 -3.91
CA VAL A 125 2.88 -3.28 -3.22
C VAL A 125 4.22 -3.23 -3.95
N SER A 126 4.73 -4.37 -4.43
CA SER A 126 6.02 -4.44 -5.13
C SER A 126 5.97 -3.77 -6.51
N SER A 127 4.92 -4.06 -7.29
CA SER A 127 4.72 -3.44 -8.61
C SER A 127 4.55 -1.93 -8.48
N GLU A 128 3.71 -1.48 -7.55
CA GLU A 128 3.46 -0.07 -7.32
C GLU A 128 4.73 0.66 -6.84
N GLY A 129 5.52 0.04 -5.96
CA GLY A 129 6.81 0.58 -5.55
C GLY A 129 7.75 0.88 -6.72
N THR A 130 7.84 -0.05 -7.67
CA THR A 130 8.61 0.13 -8.90
C THR A 130 8.09 1.31 -9.71
N GLN A 131 6.77 1.40 -9.91
CA GLN A 131 6.16 2.46 -10.71
C GLN A 131 6.27 3.84 -10.05
N ILE A 132 6.17 3.93 -8.71
CA ILE A 132 6.42 5.15 -7.94
C ILE A 132 7.85 5.64 -8.11
N ARG A 133 8.85 4.73 -8.04
CA ARG A 133 10.26 5.09 -8.25
C ARG A 133 10.49 5.65 -9.65
N LEU A 134 9.88 5.05 -10.68
CA LEU A 134 9.95 5.54 -12.05
C LEU A 134 9.33 6.94 -12.19
N LEU A 135 8.15 7.15 -11.59
CA LEU A 135 7.48 8.45 -11.58
C LEU A 135 8.35 9.54 -10.92
N LEU A 136 8.92 9.24 -9.76
CA LEU A 136 9.78 10.18 -9.02
C LEU A 136 11.10 10.46 -9.76
N ALA A 137 11.69 9.45 -10.39
CA ALA A 137 12.88 9.64 -11.22
C ALA A 137 12.60 10.56 -12.41
N GLU A 138 11.47 10.37 -13.09
CA GLU A 138 11.06 11.22 -14.20
C GLU A 138 10.77 12.65 -13.76
N ALA A 139 10.06 12.82 -12.64
CA ALA A 139 9.76 14.13 -12.09
C ALA A 139 11.05 14.88 -11.64
N THR A 140 12.04 14.14 -11.14
CA THR A 140 13.36 14.70 -10.78
C THR A 140 14.13 15.15 -12.02
N LYS A 141 14.18 14.34 -13.08
CA LYS A 141 14.82 14.70 -14.35
C LYS A 141 14.25 16.00 -14.95
N ARG A 142 12.96 16.27 -14.72
CA ARG A 142 12.26 17.48 -15.19
C ARG A 142 12.40 18.69 -14.26
N GLY A 143 13.11 18.59 -13.15
CA GLY A 143 13.29 19.67 -12.18
C GLY A 143 12.05 19.99 -11.33
N LEU A 144 11.02 19.15 -11.37
CA LEU A 144 9.71 19.43 -10.76
C LEU A 144 9.63 19.05 -9.26
N VAL A 145 10.60 18.30 -8.74
CA VAL A 145 10.64 17.81 -7.35
C VAL A 145 11.69 18.55 -6.49
N SER A 146 12.30 19.63 -7.00
CA SER A 146 13.37 20.36 -6.29
C SER A 146 13.16 21.87 -6.13
N ALA A 147 12.15 22.49 -6.73
CA ALA A 147 12.10 23.96 -6.91
C ALA A 147 10.93 24.70 -6.23
N ARG A 148 10.18 24.06 -5.33
CA ARG A 148 8.95 24.66 -4.74
C ARG A 148 9.11 25.23 -3.32
N GLU A 149 10.27 25.07 -2.68
CA GLU A 149 10.54 25.65 -1.35
C GLU A 149 11.23 27.03 -1.42
N ASP A 150 11.82 27.44 -2.56
CA ASP A 150 12.50 28.74 -2.70
C ASP A 150 11.59 29.91 -3.14
N ARG A 151 10.32 29.65 -3.48
CA ARG A 151 9.39 30.68 -3.99
C ARG A 151 8.44 31.28 -2.94
N LEU A 152 8.67 31.01 -1.66
CA LEU A 152 7.91 31.57 -0.53
C LEU A 152 8.80 32.28 0.51
N GLN A 153 10.06 32.59 0.17
CA GLN A 153 10.97 33.38 1.02
C GLN A 153 11.56 34.61 0.32
N ALA A 154 10.97 35.07 -0.78
CA ALA A 154 11.34 36.31 -1.46
C ALA A 154 10.19 37.31 -1.44
#